data_AF-A0A059ZZ45-F1
#
_entry.id   AF-A0A059ZZ45-F1
#
_cell.length_a   1.000
_cell.length_b   1.000
_cell.length_c   1.000
_cell.angle_alpha   90.00
_cell.angle_beta   90.00
_cell.angle_gamma   90.00
#
_symmetry.space_group_name_H-M   'P 1'
#
loop_
_entity.id
_entity.type
_entity.pdbx_description
1 polymer ?
#
loop_
_entity_poly.entity_id
_entity_poly.type
_entity_poly.pdbx_seq_one_letter_code
_entity_poly.pdbx_strand_id
1 'polypeptide(L)'
;MGEHRAPLTRTWAYTTVSEAIRGAGIEKPAYGPHVLRHTFATRQLRAGIAPAIVKAWLGHEDLAITFRVYEHVIAAPAGVRPV
;
A
#
# COMPACT_ATOMS: atom_id res chain seq x y z
N MET A 1 12.49 -7.61 34.40
CA MET A 1 11.42 -8.40 33.77
C MET A 1 11.26 -7.86 32.36
N GLY A 2 11.79 -8.57 31.36
CA GLY A 2 11.72 -8.13 29.96
C GLY A 2 10.36 -8.51 29.37
N GLU A 3 9.62 -7.54 28.82
CA GLU A 3 8.44 -7.82 28.02
C GLU A 3 8.86 -8.56 26.74
N HIS A 4 8.77 -9.88 26.74
CA HIS A 4 8.88 -10.65 25.51
C HIS A 4 7.51 -10.57 24.80
N ARG A 5 7.24 -9.45 24.12
CA ARG A 5 6.06 -9.33 23.25
C ARG A 5 6.31 -10.19 22.02
N ALA A 6 5.69 -11.36 21.99
CA ALA A 6 5.69 -12.22 20.82
C ALA A 6 5.27 -11.42 19.57
N PRO A 7 5.81 -11.73 18.37
CA PRO A 7 5.38 -11.09 17.14
C PRO A 7 3.86 -11.15 16.98
N LEU A 8 3.26 -10.06 16.52
CA LEU A 8 1.84 -10.03 16.21
C LEU A 8 1.53 -11.09 15.16
N THR A 9 0.41 -11.78 15.34
CA THR A 9 -0.04 -12.76 14.34
C THR A 9 -0.55 -12.04 13.10
N ARG A 10 -0.42 -12.69 11.94
CA ARG A 10 -0.98 -12.18 10.68
C ARG A 10 -2.48 -11.94 10.78
N THR A 11 -3.21 -12.83 11.45
CA THR A 11 -4.65 -12.73 11.66
C THR A 11 -4.99 -11.48 12.45
N TRP A 12 -4.28 -11.22 13.56
CA TRP A 12 -4.50 -10.04 14.38
C TRP A 12 -4.27 -8.75 13.58
N ALA A 13 -3.15 -8.65 12.88
CA ALA A 13 -2.86 -7.47 12.05
C ALA A 13 -3.91 -7.27 10.94
N TYR A 14 -4.40 -8.37 10.36
CA TYR A 14 -5.44 -8.34 9.34
C TYR A 14 -6.78 -7.84 9.88
N THR A 15 -7.25 -8.42 10.99
CA THR A 15 -8.56 -8.08 11.58
C THR A 15 -8.55 -6.66 12.12
N THR A 16 -7.52 -6.25 12.86
CA THR A 16 -7.41 -4.90 13.41
C THR A 16 -7.42 -3.83 12.31
N VAL A 17 -6.67 -4.03 11.22
CA VAL A 17 -6.70 -3.07 10.10
C VAL A 17 -8.03 -3.09 9.37
N SER A 18 -8.66 -4.26 9.22
CA SER A 18 -9.97 -4.37 8.55
C SER A 18 -11.08 -3.66 9.33
N GLU A 19 -11.07 -3.79 10.66
CA GLU A 19 -11.99 -3.08 11.56
C GLU A 19 -11.77 -1.57 11.50
N ALA A 20 -10.52 -1.10 11.50
CA ALA A 20 -10.21 0.31 11.36
C ALA A 20 -10.71 0.90 10.03
N ILE A 21 -10.56 0.16 8.92
CA ILE A 21 -11.07 0.58 7.61
C ILE A 21 -12.61 0.65 7.61
N ARG A 22 -13.30 -0.35 8.20
CA ARG A 22 -14.77 -0.31 8.34
C ARG A 22 -15.23 0.83 9.23
N GLY A 23 -14.57 1.07 10.36
CA GLY A 23 -14.88 2.17 11.27
C GLY A 23 -14.72 3.55 10.63
N ALA A 24 -13.84 3.67 9.63
CA ALA A 24 -13.68 4.86 8.82
C ALA A 24 -14.75 5.03 7.71
N GLY A 25 -15.70 4.10 7.57
CA GLY A 25 -16.75 4.15 6.54
C GLY A 25 -16.23 3.92 5.12
N ILE A 26 -15.06 3.29 4.95
CA ILE A 26 -14.45 3.03 3.64
C ILE A 26 -14.94 1.69 3.11
N GLU A 27 -15.75 1.74 2.05
CA GLU A 27 -16.21 0.54 1.34
C GLU A 27 -15.23 0.14 0.24
N LYS A 28 -14.58 -1.02 0.38
CA LYS A 28 -13.68 -1.60 -0.63
C LYS A 28 -13.85 -3.11 -0.76
N PRO A 29 -13.53 -3.69 -1.93
CA PRO A 29 -13.59 -5.15 -2.11
C PRO A 29 -12.50 -5.90 -1.33
N ALA A 30 -11.42 -5.23 -0.92
CA ALA A 30 -10.33 -5.81 -0.15
C ALA A 30 -10.06 -4.98 1.12
N TYR A 31 -9.78 -5.68 2.22
CA TYR A 31 -9.47 -5.09 3.52
C TYR A 31 -8.13 -5.64 4.06
N GLY A 32 -7.49 -4.90 4.96
CA GLY A 32 -6.26 -5.32 5.65
C GLY A 32 -4.97 -4.60 5.24
N PRO A 33 -3.83 -4.96 5.86
CA PRO A 33 -2.57 -4.20 5.77
C PRO A 33 -2.02 -4.02 4.35
N HIS A 34 -2.20 -5.01 3.47
CA HIS A 34 -1.69 -4.92 2.08
C HIS A 34 -2.39 -3.83 1.27
N VAL A 35 -3.68 -3.55 1.52
CA VAL A 35 -4.40 -2.48 0.81
C VAL A 35 -3.80 -1.11 1.13
N LEU A 36 -3.31 -0.92 2.36
CA LEU A 36 -2.62 0.31 2.76
C LEU A 36 -1.28 0.45 2.03
N ARG A 37 -0.53 -0.65 1.90
CA ARG A 37 0.72 -0.68 1.13
C ARG A 37 0.49 -0.32 -0.34
N HIS A 38 -0.58 -0.84 -0.95
CA HIS A 38 -0.96 -0.46 -2.31
C HIS A 38 -1.35 1.02 -2.41
N THR A 39 -2.10 1.52 -1.43
CA THR A 39 -2.50 2.93 -1.37
C THR A 39 -1.29 3.86 -1.28
N PHE A 40 -0.29 3.51 -0.46
CA PHE A 40 0.96 4.26 -0.37
C PHE A 40 1.67 4.32 -1.73
N ALA A 41 1.91 3.17 -2.35
CA ALA A 41 2.61 3.10 -3.63
C ALA A 41 1.90 3.91 -4.74
N THR A 42 0.59 3.75 -4.87
CA THR A 42 -0.22 4.52 -5.84
C THR A 42 -0.12 6.03 -5.60
N ARG A 43 -0.13 6.48 -4.34
CA ARG A 43 0.00 7.90 -4.00
C ARG A 43 1.38 8.45 -4.38
N GLN A 44 2.46 7.72 -4.08
CA GLN A 44 3.81 8.18 -4.42
C GLN A 44 4.02 8.25 -5.94
N LEU A 45 3.55 7.23 -6.68
CA LEU A 45 3.64 7.21 -8.13
C LEU A 45 2.82 8.34 -8.77
N ARG A 46 1.61 8.60 -8.29
CA ARG A 46 0.79 9.75 -8.74
C ARG A 46 1.40 11.10 -8.42
N ALA A 47 2.20 11.19 -7.36
CA ALA A 47 2.97 12.39 -7.03
C ALA A 47 4.22 12.57 -7.91
N GLY A 48 4.43 11.69 -8.90
CA GLY A 48 5.56 11.77 -9.82
C GLY A 48 6.86 11.20 -9.26
N ILE A 49 6.83 10.50 -8.13
CA ILE A 49 8.01 9.84 -7.59
C ILE A 49 8.42 8.70 -8.51
N ALA A 50 9.71 8.66 -8.85
CA ALA A 50 10.25 7.64 -9.75
C ALA A 50 9.96 6.21 -9.23
N PRO A 51 9.52 5.27 -10.09
CA PRO A 51 9.22 3.89 -9.68
C PRO A 51 10.38 3.17 -8.99
N ALA A 52 11.63 3.52 -9.32
CA ALA A 52 12.83 3.01 -8.66
C ALA A 52 12.90 3.38 -7.16
N ILE A 53 12.50 4.60 -6.82
CA ILE A 53 12.46 5.08 -5.44
C ILE A 53 11.32 4.40 -4.68
N VAL A 54 10.14 4.34 -5.29
CA VAL A 54 8.98 3.66 -4.68
C VAL A 54 9.27 2.18 -4.46
N LYS A 55 9.92 1.49 -5.41
CA LYS A 55 10.39 0.10 -5.27
C LYS A 55 11.28 -0.06 -4.03
N ALA A 56 12.25 0.84 -3.84
CA ALA A 56 13.17 0.79 -2.70
C ALA A 56 12.43 0.93 -1.36
N TRP A 57 11.48 1.87 -1.25
CA TRP A 57 10.67 2.04 -0.03
C TRP A 57 9.74 0.86 0.25
N LEU A 58 9.21 0.25 -0.80
CA LEU A 58 8.41 -0.95 -0.68
C LEU A 58 9.28 -2.17 -0.32
N GLY A 59 10.56 -2.18 -0.68
CA GLY A 59 11.41 -3.36 -0.54
C GLY A 59 11.01 -4.47 -1.52
N HIS A 60 10.54 -4.11 -2.72
CA HIS A 60 10.38 -5.12 -3.78
C HIS A 60 11.77 -5.57 -4.24
N GLU A 61 11.94 -6.85 -4.52
CA GLU A 61 13.20 -7.40 -5.03
C GLU A 61 13.52 -6.82 -6.42
N ASP A 62 12.49 -6.71 -7.27
CA ASP A 62 12.60 -6.29 -8.66
C ASP A 62 11.61 -5.14 -8.99
N LEU A 63 12.02 -4.24 -9.89
CA LEU A 63 11.17 -3.25 -10.52
C LEU A 63 10.00 -3.89 -11.27
N ALA A 64 10.16 -5.08 -11.84
CA ALA A 64 9.09 -5.80 -12.51
C ALA A 64 7.87 -6.06 -11.60
N ILE A 65 8.07 -6.21 -10.28
CA ILE A 65 6.98 -6.33 -9.30
C ILE A 65 6.22 -5.00 -9.20
N THR A 66 6.93 -3.87 -9.15
CA THR A 66 6.31 -2.54 -9.09
C THR A 66 5.55 -2.22 -10.38
N PHE A 67 6.13 -2.52 -11.55
CA PHE A 67 5.45 -2.30 -12.83
C PHE A 67 4.20 -3.17 -12.98
N ARG A 68 4.27 -4.49 -12.78
CA ARG A 68 3.10 -5.37 -12.89
C ARG A 68 1.90 -4.93 -12.05
N VAL A 69 2.15 -4.29 -10.90
CA VAL A 69 1.11 -3.86 -9.97
C VAL A 69 0.63 -2.43 -10.26
N TYR A 70 1.50 -1.52 -10.70
CA TYR A 70 1.20 -0.09 -10.78
C TYR A 70 1.39 0.53 -12.17
N GLU A 71 1.60 -0.26 -13.22
CA GLU A 71 1.73 0.23 -14.60
C GLU A 71 0.57 1.16 -14.99
N HIS A 72 -0.66 0.79 -14.66
CA HIS A 72 -1.85 1.61 -14.91
C HIS A 72 -1.84 2.98 -14.19
N VAL A 73 -1.07 3.11 -13.10
CA VAL A 73 -0.87 4.37 -12.37
C VAL A 73 0.24 5.20 -13.01
N ILE A 74 1.30 4.55 -13.48
CA ILE A 74 2.48 5.18 -14.09
C ILE A 74 2.16 5.69 -15.50
N ALA A 75 1.35 4.96 -16.26
CA ALA A 75 0.93 5.33 -17.61
C ALA A 75 -0.10 6.47 -17.63
N ALA A 76 -0.74 6.78 -16.50
CA ALA A 76 -1.63 7.94 -16.39
C ALA A 76 -0.77 9.22 -16.27
N PRO A 77 -0.96 10.24 -17.13
CA PRO A 77 -0.13 11.43 -17.13
C PRO A 77 -0.17 12.12 -15.75
N ALA A 78 1.02 12.41 -15.21
CA ALA A 78 1.20 13.20 -14.01
C ALA A 78 0.75 14.65 -14.29
N GLY A 79 -0.55 14.93 -14.12
CA GLY A 79 -1.07 16.29 -14.33
C GLY A 79 -2.58 16.46 -14.38
N VAL A 80 -3.39 15.41 -14.55
CA VAL A 80 -4.85 15.57 -14.55
C VAL A 80 -5.38 15.32 -13.14
N ARG A 81 -5.70 16.39 -12.41
CA ARG A 81 -6.64 16.31 -11.28
C ARG A 81 -8.02 16.02 -11.88
N PRO A 82 -8.65 14.85 -11.64
CA PRO A 82 -10.06 14.69 -11.97
C PRO A 82 -10.84 15.57 -11.00
N VAL A 83 -11.65 16.48 -11.55
CA VAL A 83 -12.69 17.20 -10.82
C VAL A 83 -13.80 16.24 -10.41
#